data_AF-A0A8I1WN94-F1
#
_entry.id   AF-A0A8I1WN94-F1
#
_cell.length_a   1.000
_cell.length_b   1.000
_cell.length_c   1.000
_cell.angle_alpha   90.00
_cell.angle_beta   90.00
_cell.angle_gamma   90.00
#
_symmetry.space_group_name_H-M   'P 1'
#
loop_
_entity.id
_entity.type
_entity.pdbx_description
1 polymer ?
#
loop_
_entity_poly.entity_id
_entity_poly.type
_entity_poly.pdbx_seq_one_letter_code
_entity_poly.pdbx_strand_id
1 'polypeptide(L)'
;MKKVIILLCLLVFAVASQALARTPLMPVENIRAGMRGYGKTVISGDTIETFPVEVLGVTGNENMGYQILIRAGGDLIARSGGIAQGMSGSPVYIDGKLAGAVAYGKAFTDPHYCFLTPIQDMLDMLDRPEPHRKPAEETLLPKGTALMAGGFSPEGFAMLQEGLSSFDVTLTNTGGGAVTTSDKEIEPGSSVGVALIQGDLTLGALGTVTWTDERGRLVAFGHPFMRRGEADFFLTKTWVLTSIPDLQAAYKIGNLGQAVGTISQDRNAGVVGQTGKLPAFIPMYVSVSDSTRSNNGSARVRIVNDDKLAPTLAASVLTSKAAAVADQGGGGSARIMFDITAFDSKKELLHVSRENMYYDKTAIVKQLPVELQETVQVLLQNKLEPVRISNIDVNVDISTESLVAEIKKVSVKEKAPKPGDTIHLDVSMKPYRGAEITRTVTYKLPKDAKGEIRLNVRGGASMNWIQELLRKQKEEGVPQAQKNEKKKEKDIKLSDYVREVNKADRNNDIIIEYAASRDKKTSFAEEEAEAPSLAAMLAGGRNKQSVPVDYIVDGEQQVTVKLP
;
A
#
# COMPACT_ATOMS: atom_id res chain seq x y z
N MET A 1 -40.33 -29.59 50.03
CA MET A 1 -38.89 -29.92 50.20
C MET A 1 -38.26 -30.50 48.93
N LYS A 2 -38.78 -31.56 48.30
CA LYS A 2 -38.19 -32.16 47.06
C LYS A 2 -38.03 -31.19 45.88
N LYS A 3 -38.98 -30.26 45.65
CA LYS A 3 -38.90 -29.27 44.55
C LYS A 3 -37.83 -28.18 44.77
N VAL A 4 -37.52 -27.85 46.02
CA VAL A 4 -36.48 -26.85 46.37
C VAL A 4 -35.08 -27.44 46.18
N ILE A 5 -34.90 -28.73 46.49
CA ILE A 5 -33.64 -29.45 46.30
C ILE A 5 -33.32 -29.59 44.80
N ILE A 6 -34.32 -29.88 43.95
CA ILE A 6 -34.13 -29.97 42.50
C ILE A 6 -33.77 -28.62 41.88
N LEU A 7 -34.41 -27.53 42.33
CA LEU A 7 -34.10 -26.18 41.86
C LEU A 7 -32.70 -25.73 42.31
N LEU A 8 -32.27 -26.10 43.53
CA LEU A 8 -30.92 -25.81 44.02
C LEU A 8 -29.85 -26.62 43.26
N CYS A 9 -30.12 -27.89 42.94
CA CYS A 9 -29.22 -28.71 42.12
C CYS A 9 -29.11 -28.19 40.68
N LEU A 10 -30.21 -27.71 40.08
CA LEU A 10 -30.19 -27.06 38.76
C LEU A 10 -29.46 -25.72 38.79
N LEU A 11 -29.56 -24.95 39.87
CA LEU A 11 -28.81 -23.70 40.03
C LEU A 11 -27.31 -23.96 40.23
N VAL A 12 -26.93 -24.99 40.98
CA VAL A 12 -25.52 -25.40 41.17
C VAL A 12 -24.94 -25.97 39.87
N PHE A 13 -25.71 -26.72 39.07
CA PHE A 13 -25.29 -27.14 37.72
C PHE A 13 -25.21 -25.96 36.74
N ALA A 14 -26.12 -24.99 36.83
CA ALA A 14 -26.07 -23.78 36.01
C ALA A 14 -24.91 -22.85 36.37
N VAL A 15 -24.50 -22.78 37.64
CA VAL A 15 -23.32 -22.00 38.08
C VAL A 15 -22.02 -22.76 37.82
N ALA A 16 -22.01 -24.09 37.93
CA ALA A 16 -20.86 -24.92 37.54
C ALA A 16 -20.61 -24.93 36.02
N SER A 17 -21.65 -24.70 35.21
CA SER A 17 -21.54 -24.63 33.76
C SER A 17 -21.19 -23.23 33.21
N GLN A 18 -20.99 -22.23 34.09
CA GLN A 18 -20.55 -20.87 33.73
C GLN A 18 -19.07 -20.62 34.04
N ALA A 19 -18.34 -21.65 34.49
CA ALA A 19 -16.88 -21.65 34.49
C ALA A 19 -16.38 -22.24 33.17
N LEU A 20 -16.66 -21.57 32.05
CA LEU A 20 -15.87 -21.79 30.83
C LEU A 20 -14.44 -21.35 31.16
N ALA A 21 -13.60 -22.36 31.36
CA ALA A 21 -12.26 -22.18 31.90
C ALA A 21 -11.45 -21.25 30.99
N ARG A 22 -11.01 -20.11 31.53
CA ARG A 22 -9.83 -19.42 30.99
C ARG A 22 -8.75 -20.47 30.83
N THR A 23 -8.28 -20.68 29.60
CA THR A 23 -7.18 -21.60 29.30
C THR A 23 -6.06 -21.34 30.31
N PRO A 24 -5.72 -22.31 31.18
CA PRO A 24 -4.68 -22.11 32.17
C PRO A 24 -3.37 -21.75 31.47
N LEU A 25 -2.67 -20.72 31.94
CA LEU A 25 -1.40 -20.29 31.35
C LEU A 25 -0.24 -21.01 32.03
N MET A 26 0.80 -21.31 31.26
CA MET A 26 2.08 -21.83 31.75
C MET A 26 3.11 -20.69 31.76
N PRO A 27 3.49 -20.18 32.94
CA PRO A 27 4.60 -19.23 33.06
C PRO A 27 5.90 -19.81 32.51
N VAL A 28 6.67 -19.00 31.79
CA VAL A 28 7.92 -19.43 31.17
C VAL A 28 8.95 -19.91 32.21
N GLU A 29 8.90 -19.35 33.42
CA GLU A 29 9.74 -19.70 34.56
C GLU A 29 9.45 -21.10 35.11
N ASN A 30 8.31 -21.70 34.74
CA ASN A 30 7.95 -23.07 35.12
C ASN A 30 8.33 -24.10 34.05
N ILE A 31 8.78 -23.67 32.86
CA ILE A 31 9.10 -24.55 31.75
C ILE A 31 10.53 -25.10 31.92
N ARG A 32 10.71 -26.42 31.74
CA ARG A 32 11.99 -27.12 31.89
C ARG A 32 12.21 -28.08 30.71
N ALA A 33 13.47 -28.33 30.39
CA ALA A 33 13.85 -29.33 29.40
C ALA A 33 13.31 -30.72 29.78
N GLY A 34 12.91 -31.51 28.77
CA GLY A 34 12.30 -32.83 28.93
C GLY A 34 10.78 -32.81 29.15
N MET A 35 10.17 -31.64 29.41
CA MET A 35 8.71 -31.51 29.47
C MET A 35 8.09 -31.85 28.11
N ARG A 36 6.93 -32.51 28.12
CA ARG A 36 6.20 -32.90 26.90
C ARG A 36 4.85 -32.21 26.85
N GLY A 37 4.37 -32.02 25.63
CA GLY A 37 3.14 -31.31 25.38
C GLY A 37 2.57 -31.61 24.00
N TYR A 38 1.63 -30.77 23.57
CA TYR A 38 1.08 -30.82 22.22
C TYR A 38 0.82 -29.42 21.69
N GLY A 39 0.96 -29.25 20.37
CA GLY A 39 0.53 -28.06 19.63
C GLY A 39 -0.75 -28.31 18.84
N LYS A 40 -1.43 -27.23 18.42
CA LYS A 40 -2.60 -27.27 17.53
C LYS A 40 -2.37 -26.45 16.27
N THR A 41 -2.76 -26.94 15.10
CA THR A 41 -2.67 -26.19 13.83
C THR A 41 -3.61 -26.75 12.77
N VAL A 42 -3.75 -26.07 11.64
CA VAL A 42 -4.44 -26.57 10.43
C VAL A 42 -3.44 -26.77 9.30
N ILE A 43 -3.40 -27.95 8.67
CA ILE A 43 -2.53 -28.20 7.49
C ILE A 43 -3.33 -28.49 6.21
N SER A 44 -4.64 -28.70 6.31
CA SER A 44 -5.57 -28.86 5.19
C SER A 44 -6.99 -28.47 5.62
N GLY A 45 -7.70 -27.78 4.73
CA GLY A 45 -9.00 -27.17 4.97
C GLY A 45 -8.97 -26.13 6.09
N ASP A 46 -9.88 -26.31 7.03
CA ASP A 46 -10.05 -25.51 8.24
C ASP A 46 -10.16 -26.40 9.50
N THR A 47 -9.63 -27.63 9.43
CA THR A 47 -9.70 -28.61 10.53
C THR A 47 -8.45 -28.55 11.38
N ILE A 48 -8.64 -28.30 12.68
CA ILE A 48 -7.55 -28.26 13.65
C ILE A 48 -7.11 -29.69 13.97
N GLU A 49 -5.81 -29.92 13.87
CA GLU A 49 -5.14 -31.16 14.24
C GLU A 49 -4.07 -30.88 15.30
N THR A 50 -3.68 -31.92 16.04
CA THR A 50 -2.68 -31.81 17.12
C THR A 50 -1.37 -32.48 16.75
N PHE A 51 -0.25 -31.96 17.26
CA PHE A 51 1.07 -32.58 17.12
C PHE A 51 1.83 -32.61 18.45
N PRO A 52 2.58 -33.68 18.77
CA PRO A 52 3.39 -33.73 19.99
C PRO A 52 4.57 -32.76 19.95
N VAL A 53 4.93 -32.25 21.12
CA VAL A 53 6.13 -31.43 21.32
C VAL A 53 6.94 -31.90 22.54
N GLU A 54 8.25 -31.68 22.49
CA GLU A 54 9.18 -31.86 23.60
C GLU A 54 9.97 -30.57 23.81
N VAL A 55 10.03 -30.10 25.05
CA VAL A 55 10.83 -28.94 25.43
C VAL A 55 12.28 -29.33 25.55
N LEU A 56 13.16 -28.62 24.85
CA LEU A 56 14.60 -28.84 24.90
C LEU A 56 15.31 -27.84 25.83
N GLY A 57 14.73 -26.65 26.01
CA GLY A 57 15.26 -25.65 26.91
C GLY A 57 14.54 -24.31 26.81
N VAL A 58 14.88 -23.41 27.73
CA VAL A 58 14.43 -22.02 27.74
C VAL A 58 15.67 -21.15 27.69
N THR A 59 15.67 -20.14 26.83
CA THR A 59 16.74 -19.14 26.71
C THR A 59 16.18 -17.74 26.89
N GLY A 60 17.05 -16.76 27.12
CA GLY A 60 16.68 -15.37 27.34
C GLY A 60 16.56 -14.99 28.82
N ASN A 61 16.11 -13.76 29.06
CA ASN A 61 15.92 -13.19 30.39
C ASN A 61 14.86 -12.08 30.36
N GLU A 62 14.51 -11.53 31.53
CA GLU A 62 13.50 -10.47 31.64
C GLU A 62 13.78 -9.22 30.80
N ASN A 63 15.05 -8.90 30.50
CA ASN A 63 15.43 -7.72 29.73
C ASN A 63 15.38 -7.94 28.22
N MET A 64 15.69 -9.16 27.76
CA MET A 64 15.78 -9.53 26.34
C MET A 64 14.52 -10.27 25.83
N GLY A 65 13.65 -10.69 26.73
CA GLY A 65 12.56 -11.64 26.43
C GLY A 65 13.03 -13.09 26.52
N TYR A 66 12.08 -14.01 26.72
CA TYR A 66 12.36 -15.44 26.78
C TYR A 66 11.97 -16.12 25.46
N GLN A 67 12.65 -17.22 25.14
CA GLN A 67 12.28 -18.11 24.04
C GLN A 67 12.34 -19.57 24.51
N ILE A 68 11.37 -20.38 24.09
CA ILE A 68 11.29 -21.80 24.49
C ILE A 68 11.67 -22.65 23.28
N LEU A 69 12.81 -23.34 23.34
CA LEU A 69 13.22 -24.25 22.27
C LEU A 69 12.47 -25.58 22.41
N ILE A 70 11.81 -26.02 21.35
CA ILE A 70 11.10 -27.29 21.29
C ILE A 70 11.52 -28.15 20.09
N ARG A 71 11.23 -29.44 20.19
CA ARG A 71 11.16 -30.37 19.08
C ARG A 71 9.71 -30.80 18.86
N ALA A 72 9.18 -30.57 17.66
CA ALA A 72 7.88 -31.05 17.23
C ALA A 72 8.03 -32.38 16.49
N GLY A 73 6.99 -33.21 16.49
CA GLY A 73 7.02 -34.47 15.76
C GLY A 73 5.63 -35.01 15.45
N GLY A 74 5.56 -36.31 15.15
CA GLY A 74 4.33 -37.00 14.80
C GLY A 74 3.94 -36.84 13.32
N ASP A 75 2.86 -37.52 12.95
CA ASP A 75 2.39 -37.64 11.56
C ASP A 75 2.12 -36.27 10.92
N LEU A 76 1.44 -35.37 11.62
CA LEU A 76 1.15 -34.02 11.12
C LEU A 76 2.41 -33.27 10.70
N ILE A 77 3.45 -33.29 11.53
CA ILE A 77 4.71 -32.59 11.25
C ILE A 77 5.43 -33.25 10.09
N ALA A 78 5.42 -34.59 10.00
CA ALA A 78 5.99 -35.31 8.86
C ALA A 78 5.28 -34.95 7.54
N ARG A 79 3.94 -34.98 7.51
CA ARG A 79 3.12 -34.59 6.33
C ARG A 79 3.31 -33.13 5.93
N SER A 80 3.64 -32.28 6.89
CA SER A 80 3.85 -30.85 6.66
C SER A 80 5.24 -30.53 6.07
N GLY A 81 6.16 -31.50 6.06
CA GLY A 81 7.58 -31.25 5.77
C GLY A 81 8.33 -30.61 6.94
N GLY A 82 7.80 -30.73 8.16
CA GLY A 82 8.27 -30.09 9.38
C GLY A 82 7.38 -28.94 9.85
N ILE A 83 7.94 -28.03 10.65
CA ILE A 83 7.28 -26.79 11.05
C ILE A 83 7.25 -25.83 9.85
N ALA A 84 6.10 -25.75 9.19
CA ALA A 84 5.91 -24.96 7.98
C ALA A 84 5.58 -23.48 8.28
N GLN A 85 5.96 -22.57 7.39
CA GLN A 85 5.45 -21.21 7.37
C GLN A 85 3.91 -21.22 7.29
N GLY A 86 3.26 -20.33 8.03
CA GLY A 86 1.81 -20.39 8.27
C GLY A 86 1.40 -21.30 9.42
N MET A 87 2.31 -22.04 10.06
CA MET A 87 2.11 -22.60 11.41
C MET A 87 2.44 -21.59 12.52
N SER A 88 2.98 -20.42 12.17
CA SER A 88 3.26 -19.34 13.12
C SER A 88 2.00 -18.99 13.91
N GLY A 89 2.11 -18.97 15.24
CA GLY A 89 0.97 -18.76 16.13
C GLY A 89 0.31 -20.05 16.63
N SER A 90 0.76 -21.24 16.19
CA SER A 90 0.17 -22.52 16.64
C SER A 90 0.36 -22.66 18.15
N PRO A 91 -0.73 -22.75 18.95
CA PRO A 91 -0.63 -22.77 20.39
C PRO A 91 -0.08 -24.09 20.87
N VAL A 92 0.85 -24.03 21.82
CA VAL A 92 1.52 -25.17 22.43
C VAL A 92 1.15 -25.26 23.90
N TYR A 93 0.74 -26.45 24.32
CA TYR A 93 0.27 -26.76 25.66
C TYR A 93 1.22 -27.74 26.34
N ILE A 94 1.60 -27.44 27.58
CA ILE A 94 2.38 -28.32 28.46
C ILE A 94 1.53 -28.55 29.71
N ASP A 95 1.32 -29.80 30.09
CA ASP A 95 0.42 -30.20 31.19
C ASP A 95 -0.99 -29.58 31.10
N GLY A 96 -1.51 -29.44 29.87
CA GLY A 96 -2.81 -28.83 29.59
C GLY A 96 -2.85 -27.30 29.75
N LYS A 97 -1.71 -26.66 30.02
CA LYS A 97 -1.57 -25.20 30.16
C LYS A 97 -0.92 -24.60 28.91
N LEU A 98 -1.45 -23.49 28.42
CA LEU A 98 -0.92 -22.78 27.25
C LEU A 98 0.43 -22.16 27.60
N ALA A 99 1.50 -22.59 26.93
CA ALA A 99 2.87 -22.16 27.18
C ALA A 99 3.34 -21.08 26.21
N GLY A 100 2.88 -21.12 24.97
CA GLY A 100 3.29 -20.18 23.96
C GLY A 100 2.83 -20.57 22.57
N ALA A 101 3.39 -19.90 21.57
CA ALA A 101 3.08 -20.11 20.17
C ALA A 101 4.31 -20.45 19.36
N VAL A 102 4.17 -21.34 18.38
CA VAL A 102 5.20 -21.59 17.37
C VAL A 102 5.57 -20.29 16.66
N ALA A 103 6.87 -19.95 16.65
CA ALA A 103 7.35 -18.67 16.12
C ALA A 103 8.52 -18.83 15.14
N TYR A 104 9.67 -19.34 15.61
CA TYR A 104 10.93 -19.25 14.85
C TYR A 104 11.46 -20.62 14.47
N GLY A 105 11.75 -20.84 13.18
CA GLY A 105 12.58 -21.95 12.69
C GLY A 105 13.86 -21.39 12.06
N LYS A 106 15.04 -21.88 12.43
CA LYS A 106 16.29 -21.41 11.82
C LYS A 106 16.42 -22.03 10.42
N ALA A 107 16.64 -21.19 9.41
CA ALA A 107 16.61 -21.55 7.98
C ALA A 107 17.72 -22.53 7.49
N PHE A 108 18.40 -23.24 8.39
CA PHE A 108 19.48 -24.20 8.07
C PHE A 108 19.52 -25.40 9.03
N THR A 109 18.43 -25.69 9.75
CA THR A 109 18.36 -26.77 10.75
C THR A 109 17.20 -27.73 10.46
N ASP A 110 17.27 -28.93 11.04
CA ASP A 110 16.20 -29.93 11.01
C ASP A 110 14.82 -29.27 11.25
N PRO A 111 13.84 -29.47 10.34
CA PRO A 111 12.59 -28.72 10.34
C PRO A 111 11.63 -29.16 11.47
N HIS A 112 12.06 -30.07 12.34
CA HIS A 112 11.35 -30.45 13.57
C HIS A 112 11.65 -29.51 14.75
N TYR A 113 12.63 -28.60 14.65
CA TYR A 113 13.01 -27.71 15.75
C TYR A 113 12.47 -26.31 15.54
N CYS A 114 11.88 -25.73 16.57
CA CYS A 114 11.46 -24.33 16.55
C CYS A 114 11.50 -23.70 17.94
N PHE A 115 11.51 -22.38 17.98
CA PHE A 115 11.28 -21.61 19.20
C PHE A 115 9.80 -21.24 19.31
N LEU A 116 9.32 -21.24 20.55
CA LEU A 116 8.05 -20.66 20.91
C LEU A 116 8.23 -19.26 21.48
N THR A 117 7.31 -18.37 21.12
CA THR A 117 7.10 -17.11 21.83
C THR A 117 6.23 -17.40 23.06
N PRO A 118 6.68 -17.05 24.27
CA PRO A 118 5.92 -17.28 25.50
C PRO A 118 4.55 -16.60 25.46
N ILE A 119 3.53 -17.27 26.00
CA ILE A 119 2.16 -16.74 25.95
C ILE A 119 2.01 -15.40 26.68
N GLN A 120 2.79 -15.16 27.74
CA GLN A 120 2.74 -13.91 28.50
C GLN A 120 3.14 -12.72 27.62
N ASP A 121 4.23 -12.86 26.85
CA ASP A 121 4.70 -11.80 25.94
C ASP A 121 3.65 -11.49 24.87
N MET A 122 2.90 -12.51 24.42
CA MET A 122 1.82 -12.31 23.44
C MET A 122 0.59 -11.63 24.05
N LEU A 123 0.18 -12.03 25.26
CA LEU A 123 -0.99 -11.46 25.93
C LEU A 123 -0.74 -10.04 26.42
N ASP A 124 0.50 -9.69 26.78
CA ASP A 124 0.87 -8.33 27.17
C ASP A 124 0.54 -7.30 26.07
N MET A 125 0.56 -7.72 24.80
CA MET A 125 0.18 -6.86 23.66
C MET A 125 -1.28 -6.40 23.70
N LEU A 126 -2.18 -7.15 24.37
CA LEU A 126 -3.60 -6.79 24.50
C LEU A 126 -3.81 -5.58 25.40
N ASP A 127 -2.98 -5.44 26.43
CA ASP A 127 -3.14 -4.44 27.49
C ASP A 127 -2.10 -3.32 27.37
N ARG A 128 -0.97 -3.57 26.69
CA ARG A 128 0.19 -2.67 26.62
C ARG A 128 0.79 -2.66 25.20
N PRO A 129 0.32 -1.77 24.32
CA PRO A 129 0.77 -1.73 22.92
C PRO A 129 2.22 -1.24 22.74
N GLU A 130 2.79 -0.56 23.74
CA GLU A 130 4.19 -0.14 23.76
C GLU A 130 5.12 -1.34 24.10
N PRO A 131 6.28 -1.50 23.43
CA PRO A 131 7.21 -2.58 23.72
C PRO A 131 7.76 -2.44 25.15
N HIS A 132 7.35 -3.35 26.06
CA HIS A 132 7.86 -3.40 27.44
C HIS A 132 9.33 -3.83 27.54
N ARG A 133 9.86 -4.48 26.51
CA ARG A 133 11.20 -5.08 26.49
C ARG A 133 11.93 -4.69 25.21
N LYS A 134 13.25 -4.48 25.32
CA LYS A 134 14.11 -4.34 24.13
C LYS A 134 14.09 -5.68 23.39
N PRO A 135 14.00 -5.71 22.05
CA PRO A 135 14.17 -6.94 21.30
C PRO A 135 15.49 -7.59 21.70
N ALA A 136 15.49 -8.91 21.96
CA ALA A 136 16.74 -9.68 22.05
C ALA A 136 17.63 -9.31 20.86
N GLU A 137 18.93 -9.07 21.11
CA GLU A 137 19.90 -8.75 20.05
C GLU A 137 19.76 -9.73 18.88
N GLU A 138 19.69 -9.16 17.68
CA GLU A 138 19.35 -9.78 16.39
C GLU A 138 20.32 -10.91 15.97
N THR A 139 20.27 -12.08 16.61
CA THR A 139 21.04 -13.27 16.18
C THR A 139 20.18 -14.39 15.60
N LEU A 140 18.85 -14.28 15.70
CA LEU A 140 17.89 -15.20 15.11
C LEU A 140 16.99 -14.42 14.16
N LEU A 141 17.53 -14.02 13.01
CA LEU A 141 16.74 -13.34 11.97
C LEU A 141 15.75 -14.34 11.36
N PRO A 142 14.41 -14.13 11.50
CA PRO A 142 13.47 -14.79 10.62
C PRO A 142 13.74 -14.32 9.20
N LYS A 143 13.79 -15.23 8.23
CA LYS A 143 13.53 -14.80 6.84
C LYS A 143 12.03 -14.51 6.77
N GLY A 144 11.70 -13.29 6.36
CA GLY A 144 10.38 -12.66 6.45
C GLY A 144 9.14 -13.53 6.20
N THR A 145 8.02 -13.12 6.80
CA THR A 145 6.71 -13.73 6.56
C THR A 145 6.43 -13.82 5.06
N ALA A 146 6.07 -15.00 4.56
CA ALA A 146 5.66 -15.16 3.18
C ALA A 146 4.32 -14.46 2.92
N LEU A 147 4.35 -13.47 2.02
CA LEU A 147 3.17 -12.82 1.48
C LEU A 147 2.71 -13.56 0.23
N MET A 148 1.46 -13.97 0.25
CA MET A 148 0.80 -14.67 -0.84
C MET A 148 0.04 -13.64 -1.67
N ALA A 149 0.47 -13.48 -2.93
CA ALA A 149 -0.15 -12.60 -3.90
C ALA A 149 -1.02 -13.42 -4.86
N GLY A 150 -2.32 -13.13 -4.89
CA GLY A 150 -3.30 -13.75 -5.76
C GLY A 150 -3.89 -12.75 -6.76
N GLY A 151 -4.06 -13.16 -8.02
CA GLY A 151 -4.67 -12.34 -9.06
C GLY A 151 -3.76 -11.29 -9.74
N PHE A 152 -2.49 -11.20 -9.34
CA PHE A 152 -1.54 -10.26 -9.94
C PHE A 152 -0.99 -10.75 -11.29
N SER A 153 -0.84 -9.82 -12.25
CA SER A 153 -0.03 -10.04 -13.46
C SER A 153 1.46 -10.09 -13.11
N PRO A 154 2.35 -10.61 -13.98
CA PRO A 154 3.79 -10.57 -13.78
C PRO A 154 4.34 -9.17 -13.50
N GLU A 155 3.88 -8.16 -14.22
CA GLU A 155 4.31 -6.76 -14.11
C GLU A 155 3.86 -6.13 -12.79
N GLY A 156 2.59 -6.33 -12.39
CA GLY A 156 2.12 -5.79 -11.13
C GLY A 156 2.69 -6.55 -9.92
N PHE A 157 2.97 -7.86 -10.05
CA PHE A 157 3.71 -8.62 -9.03
C PHE A 157 5.15 -8.12 -8.90
N ALA A 158 5.84 -7.83 -10.01
CA ALA A 158 7.19 -7.27 -9.99
C ALA A 158 7.21 -5.89 -9.32
N MET A 159 6.24 -5.02 -9.64
CA MET A 159 6.09 -3.73 -8.97
C MET A 159 5.83 -3.88 -7.47
N LEU A 160 4.96 -4.83 -7.10
CA LEU A 160 4.65 -5.11 -5.70
C LEU A 160 5.89 -5.60 -4.94
N GLN A 161 6.67 -6.48 -5.54
CA GLN A 161 7.94 -6.99 -4.99
C GLN A 161 8.94 -5.85 -4.77
N GLU A 162 9.10 -4.96 -5.74
CA GLU A 162 10.00 -3.81 -5.65
C GLU A 162 9.56 -2.85 -4.55
N GLY A 163 8.28 -2.47 -4.52
CA GLY A 163 7.77 -1.53 -3.53
C GLY A 163 7.73 -2.10 -2.10
N LEU A 164 7.66 -3.43 -1.97
CA LEU A 164 7.74 -4.10 -0.66
C LEU A 164 9.17 -4.50 -0.24
N SER A 165 10.19 -4.22 -1.05
CA SER A 165 11.57 -4.62 -0.78
C SER A 165 12.18 -4.01 0.50
N SER A 166 11.65 -2.87 0.95
CA SER A 166 12.04 -2.23 2.22
C SER A 166 11.44 -2.91 3.45
N PHE A 167 10.48 -3.81 3.25
CA PHE A 167 9.89 -4.64 4.30
C PHE A 167 10.55 -6.02 4.24
N ASP A 168 10.87 -6.59 5.40
CA ASP A 168 11.44 -7.94 5.50
C ASP A 168 10.35 -9.00 5.26
N VAL A 169 9.87 -9.08 4.02
CA VAL A 169 8.81 -9.98 3.56
C VAL A 169 9.24 -10.70 2.29
N THR A 170 8.86 -11.98 2.17
CA THR A 170 9.08 -12.75 0.95
C THR A 170 7.77 -12.84 0.20
N LEU A 171 7.71 -12.36 -1.05
CA LEU A 171 6.49 -12.49 -1.85
C LEU A 171 6.48 -13.82 -2.61
N THR A 172 5.34 -14.46 -2.66
CA THR A 172 5.07 -15.66 -3.46
C THR A 172 3.78 -15.45 -4.23
N ASN A 173 3.83 -15.65 -5.55
CA ASN A 173 2.63 -15.64 -6.38
C ASN A 173 1.92 -16.99 -6.25
N THR A 174 0.69 -16.98 -5.76
CA THR A 174 -0.06 -18.21 -5.47
C THR A 174 -1.17 -18.48 -6.48
N GLY A 175 -1.25 -17.66 -7.54
CA GLY A 175 -2.39 -17.67 -8.46
C GLY A 175 -3.68 -17.17 -7.79
N GLY A 176 -4.66 -16.76 -8.59
CA GLY A 176 -5.97 -16.36 -8.07
C GLY A 176 -6.74 -17.58 -7.56
N GLY A 177 -7.04 -17.63 -6.26
CA GLY A 177 -7.87 -18.66 -5.64
C GLY A 177 -9.27 -18.14 -5.35
N ALA A 178 -10.30 -18.98 -5.52
CA ALA A 178 -11.66 -18.65 -5.10
C ALA A 178 -11.70 -18.37 -3.59
N VAL A 179 -12.44 -17.33 -3.19
CA VAL A 179 -12.66 -17.02 -1.77
C VAL A 179 -13.44 -18.17 -1.15
N THR A 180 -12.76 -19.03 -0.39
CA THR A 180 -13.42 -20.09 0.37
C THR A 180 -13.93 -19.50 1.68
N THR A 181 -15.21 -19.70 1.98
CA THR A 181 -15.81 -19.34 3.26
C THR A 181 -15.74 -20.52 4.22
N SER A 182 -15.36 -20.25 5.47
CA SER A 182 -15.47 -21.21 6.57
C SER A 182 -16.46 -20.63 7.59
N ASP A 183 -17.40 -21.45 8.04
CA ASP A 183 -18.39 -21.06 9.05
C ASP A 183 -17.91 -21.39 10.47
N LYS A 184 -16.77 -22.09 10.61
CA LYS A 184 -16.21 -22.44 11.93
C LYS A 184 -15.81 -21.20 12.72
N GLU A 185 -16.01 -21.25 14.03
CA GLU A 185 -15.55 -20.21 14.94
C GLU A 185 -14.01 -20.16 14.96
N ILE A 186 -13.47 -18.96 15.22
CA ILE A 186 -12.04 -18.79 15.38
C ILE A 186 -11.68 -19.19 16.82
N GLU A 187 -10.88 -20.24 16.96
CA GLU A 187 -10.42 -20.78 18.23
C GLU A 187 -8.91 -21.04 18.22
N PRO A 188 -8.27 -21.30 19.38
CA PRO A 188 -6.85 -21.64 19.44
C PRO A 188 -6.48 -22.83 18.55
N GLY A 189 -5.64 -22.59 17.54
CA GLY A 189 -5.25 -23.56 16.51
C GLY A 189 -5.89 -23.33 15.14
N SER A 190 -6.94 -22.50 15.04
CA SER A 190 -7.54 -22.10 13.76
C SER A 190 -6.53 -21.39 12.88
N SER A 191 -6.57 -21.65 11.57
CA SER A 191 -5.84 -20.82 10.62
C SER A 191 -6.57 -19.51 10.38
N VAL A 192 -5.80 -18.42 10.36
CA VAL A 192 -6.28 -17.06 10.09
C VAL A 192 -5.30 -16.37 9.15
N GLY A 193 -5.76 -15.29 8.52
CA GLY A 193 -4.95 -14.49 7.63
C GLY A 193 -4.87 -13.04 8.09
N VAL A 194 -3.73 -12.42 7.78
CA VAL A 194 -3.57 -10.96 7.82
C VAL A 194 -3.49 -10.49 6.39
N ALA A 195 -4.53 -9.80 5.90
CA ALA A 195 -4.59 -9.34 4.53
C ALA A 195 -4.34 -7.82 4.42
N LEU A 196 -3.59 -7.46 3.39
CA LEU A 196 -3.27 -6.09 2.98
C LEU A 196 -4.14 -5.64 1.79
N ILE A 197 -4.51 -6.57 0.91
CA ILE A 197 -5.46 -6.35 -0.18
C ILE A 197 -6.50 -7.48 -0.18
N GLN A 198 -7.77 -7.11 -0.36
CA GLN A 198 -8.87 -8.04 -0.57
C GLN A 198 -9.69 -7.68 -1.82
N GLY A 199 -10.25 -8.67 -2.53
CA GLY A 199 -11.12 -8.46 -3.68
C GLY A 199 -10.66 -9.31 -4.86
N ASP A 200 -10.69 -8.74 -6.06
CA ASP A 200 -10.25 -9.43 -7.28
C ASP A 200 -8.74 -9.74 -7.27
N LEU A 201 -7.97 -8.94 -6.53
CA LEU A 201 -6.58 -9.21 -6.17
C LEU A 201 -6.50 -9.35 -4.66
N THR A 202 -5.63 -10.26 -4.20
CA THR A 202 -5.42 -10.53 -2.78
C THR A 202 -3.96 -10.48 -2.43
N LEU A 203 -3.64 -9.91 -1.27
CA LEU A 203 -2.29 -9.92 -0.71
C LEU A 203 -2.38 -10.11 0.79
N GLY A 204 -1.63 -11.05 1.35
CA GLY A 204 -1.57 -11.25 2.79
C GLY A 204 -0.77 -12.48 3.17
N ALA A 205 -0.75 -12.79 4.45
CA ALA A 205 -0.08 -13.97 4.99
C ALA A 205 -1.04 -14.86 5.78
N LEU A 206 -0.74 -16.15 5.81
CA LEU A 206 -1.41 -17.12 6.66
C LEU A 206 -0.68 -17.26 7.99
N GLY A 207 -1.43 -17.50 9.05
CA GLY A 207 -0.93 -17.87 10.36
C GLY A 207 -1.96 -18.69 11.12
N THR A 208 -1.71 -18.83 12.42
CA THR A 208 -2.54 -19.59 13.35
C THR A 208 -2.88 -18.74 14.57
N VAL A 209 -4.08 -18.92 15.11
CA VAL A 209 -4.50 -18.29 16.36
C VAL A 209 -3.94 -19.02 17.56
N THR A 210 -3.29 -18.28 18.46
CA THR A 210 -2.74 -18.83 19.69
C THR A 210 -3.76 -18.81 20.83
N TRP A 211 -4.49 -17.71 20.97
CA TRP A 211 -5.42 -17.52 22.07
C TRP A 211 -6.58 -16.61 21.64
N THR A 212 -7.76 -16.82 22.25
CA THR A 212 -8.97 -16.03 22.06
C THR A 212 -9.68 -15.79 23.39
N ASP A 213 -10.52 -14.75 23.46
CA ASP A 213 -11.51 -14.59 24.53
C ASP A 213 -12.95 -14.52 24.02
N GLU A 214 -13.89 -14.52 24.97
CA GLU A 214 -15.33 -14.42 24.75
C GLU A 214 -15.76 -13.10 24.09
N ARG A 215 -14.90 -12.07 24.08
CA ARG A 215 -15.18 -10.79 23.42
C ARG A 215 -14.74 -10.79 21.96
N GLY A 216 -14.15 -11.89 21.48
CA GLY A 216 -13.63 -12.01 20.12
C GLY A 216 -12.26 -11.37 19.93
N ARG A 217 -11.54 -11.01 21.00
CA ARG A 217 -10.12 -10.65 20.90
C ARG A 217 -9.31 -11.90 20.68
N LEU A 218 -8.23 -11.77 19.92
CA LEU A 218 -7.31 -12.85 19.67
C LEU A 218 -5.87 -12.36 19.61
N VAL A 219 -4.96 -13.29 19.86
CA VAL A 219 -3.55 -13.14 19.49
C VAL A 219 -3.18 -14.28 18.55
N ALA A 220 -2.49 -13.93 17.48
CA ALA A 220 -2.10 -14.84 16.42
C ALA A 220 -0.68 -14.50 15.95
N PHE A 221 -0.09 -15.40 15.18
CA PHE A 221 1.32 -15.34 14.77
C PHE A 221 2.27 -15.39 15.97
N GLY A 222 3.30 -16.21 15.92
CA GLY A 222 4.31 -16.26 16.98
C GLY A 222 5.38 -15.18 16.85
N HIS A 223 5.33 -14.38 15.78
CA HIS A 223 6.35 -13.39 15.44
C HIS A 223 5.66 -12.20 14.73
N PRO A 224 6.37 -11.07 14.51
CA PRO A 224 5.80 -9.94 13.80
C PRO A 224 5.40 -10.31 12.38
N PHE A 225 4.35 -9.66 11.89
CA PHE A 225 4.01 -9.73 10.48
C PHE A 225 4.89 -8.79 9.66
N MET A 226 4.79 -7.48 9.90
CA MET A 226 5.55 -6.41 9.24
C MET A 226 6.13 -5.39 10.24
N ARG A 227 5.99 -5.64 11.56
CA ARG A 227 6.43 -4.76 12.66
C ARG A 227 5.86 -3.34 12.56
N ARG A 228 4.59 -3.20 12.14
CA ARG A 228 3.97 -1.88 11.95
C ARG A 228 3.63 -1.14 13.24
N GLY A 229 3.58 -1.85 14.37
CA GLY A 229 3.17 -1.29 15.63
C GLY A 229 1.66 -1.25 15.74
N GLU A 230 1.07 -0.05 15.73
CA GLU A 230 -0.37 0.08 15.50
C GLU A 230 -0.66 -0.24 14.04
N ALA A 231 -1.65 -1.09 13.81
CA ALA A 231 -2.02 -1.56 12.49
C ALA A 231 -3.53 -1.49 12.31
N ASP A 232 -3.98 -1.43 11.07
CA ASP A 232 -5.41 -1.52 10.71
C ASP A 232 -5.56 -2.49 9.53
N PHE A 233 -5.17 -3.75 9.77
CA PHE A 233 -5.15 -4.79 8.75
C PHE A 233 -6.38 -5.69 8.81
N PHE A 234 -6.69 -6.36 7.71
CA PHE A 234 -7.82 -7.28 7.66
C PHE A 234 -7.46 -8.58 8.40
N LEU A 235 -8.23 -8.93 9.43
CA LEU A 235 -8.26 -10.29 9.95
C LEU A 235 -9.19 -11.11 9.06
N THR A 236 -8.66 -12.18 8.46
CA THR A 236 -9.43 -13.06 7.57
C THR A 236 -9.52 -14.46 8.12
N LYS A 237 -10.62 -15.15 7.82
CA LYS A 237 -10.60 -16.63 7.82
C LYS A 237 -9.75 -17.11 6.66
N THR A 238 -9.29 -18.35 6.71
CA THR A 238 -8.46 -18.93 5.66
C THR A 238 -8.90 -20.35 5.36
N TRP A 239 -8.55 -20.80 4.16
CA TRP A 239 -8.69 -22.19 3.76
C TRP A 239 -7.32 -22.71 3.33
N VAL A 240 -6.75 -23.61 4.11
CA VAL A 240 -5.44 -24.20 3.80
C VAL A 240 -5.64 -25.28 2.75
N LEU A 241 -5.02 -25.14 1.58
CA LEU A 241 -5.08 -26.19 0.55
C LEU A 241 -4.20 -27.38 0.98
N THR A 242 -2.94 -27.09 1.30
CA THR A 242 -1.96 -28.07 1.79
C THR A 242 -0.74 -27.37 2.39
N SER A 243 0.13 -28.14 3.06
CA SER A 243 1.53 -27.76 3.27
C SER A 243 2.38 -28.27 2.11
N ILE A 244 3.30 -27.44 1.62
CA ILE A 244 4.29 -27.78 0.59
C ILE A 244 5.65 -27.94 1.29
N PRO A 245 6.27 -29.14 1.25
CA PRO A 245 7.65 -29.32 1.68
C PRO A 245 8.61 -28.54 0.75
N ASP A 246 9.61 -27.88 1.33
CA ASP A 246 10.63 -27.14 0.60
C ASP A 246 12.00 -27.34 1.25
N LEU A 247 13.07 -27.27 0.45
CA LEU A 247 14.44 -27.51 0.93
C LEU A 247 14.95 -26.39 1.85
N GLN A 248 14.42 -25.17 1.72
CA GLN A 248 14.76 -24.04 2.59
C GLN A 248 13.78 -23.92 3.76
N ALA A 249 12.47 -23.91 3.49
CA ALA A 249 11.44 -23.90 4.52
C ALA A 249 10.07 -24.30 3.96
N ALA A 250 9.49 -25.39 4.49
CA ALA A 250 8.11 -25.77 4.16
C ALA A 250 7.13 -24.62 4.43
N TYR A 251 6.04 -24.52 3.66
CA TYR A 251 5.05 -23.46 3.81
C TYR A 251 3.64 -23.93 3.50
N LYS A 252 2.64 -23.33 4.15
CA LYS A 252 1.22 -23.53 3.83
C LYS A 252 0.84 -22.73 2.61
N ILE A 253 0.14 -23.37 1.68
CA ILE A 253 -0.58 -22.71 0.60
C ILE A 253 -2.08 -22.78 0.86
N GLY A 254 -2.80 -21.72 0.57
CA GLY A 254 -4.19 -21.53 0.96
C GLY A 254 -4.74 -20.20 0.49
N ASN A 255 -6.05 -20.04 0.64
CA ASN A 255 -6.77 -18.85 0.23
C ASN A 255 -7.04 -17.96 1.45
N LEU A 256 -6.87 -16.64 1.26
CA LEU A 256 -7.38 -15.64 2.18
C LEU A 256 -8.89 -15.53 1.96
N GLY A 257 -9.65 -15.94 2.97
CA GLY A 257 -11.10 -15.92 2.95
C GLY A 257 -11.67 -14.53 3.27
N GLN A 258 -12.95 -14.53 3.67
CA GLN A 258 -13.64 -13.33 4.09
C GLN A 258 -12.91 -12.62 5.25
N ALA A 259 -12.86 -11.28 5.20
CA ALA A 259 -12.48 -10.49 6.37
C ALA A 259 -13.58 -10.54 7.42
N VAL A 260 -13.18 -10.91 8.63
CA VAL A 260 -14.07 -11.11 9.79
C VAL A 260 -13.72 -10.20 10.96
N GLY A 261 -12.70 -9.36 10.80
CA GLY A 261 -12.28 -8.44 11.86
C GLY A 261 -11.09 -7.58 11.47
N THR A 262 -10.44 -7.04 12.48
CA THR A 262 -9.29 -6.15 12.38
C THR A 262 -8.10 -6.73 13.12
N ILE A 263 -6.91 -6.63 12.54
CA ILE A 263 -5.64 -6.72 13.26
C ILE A 263 -5.24 -5.29 13.64
N SER A 264 -5.17 -5.05 14.94
CA SER A 264 -4.95 -3.72 15.53
C SER A 264 -3.51 -3.48 15.97
N GLN A 265 -2.74 -4.55 16.17
CA GLN A 265 -1.34 -4.49 16.61
C GLN A 265 -0.51 -5.51 15.84
N ASP A 266 0.70 -5.11 15.47
CA ASP A 266 1.72 -5.93 14.83
C ASP A 266 3.08 -5.64 15.51
N ARG A 267 3.44 -6.50 16.46
CA ARG A 267 4.53 -6.28 17.43
C ARG A 267 5.50 -7.46 17.42
N ASN A 268 6.59 -7.34 18.19
CA ASN A 268 7.64 -8.36 18.31
C ASN A 268 7.11 -9.77 18.65
N ALA A 269 6.08 -9.88 19.49
CA ALA A 269 5.55 -11.16 19.95
C ALA A 269 4.43 -11.75 19.07
N GLY A 270 3.98 -11.05 18.03
CA GLY A 270 2.85 -11.48 17.20
C GLY A 270 1.92 -10.34 16.79
N VAL A 271 0.69 -10.71 16.46
CA VAL A 271 -0.38 -9.78 16.10
C VAL A 271 -1.57 -9.89 17.06
N VAL A 272 -2.24 -8.77 17.30
CA VAL A 272 -3.49 -8.70 18.08
C VAL A 272 -4.66 -8.39 17.15
N GLY A 273 -5.68 -9.23 17.21
CA GLY A 273 -6.89 -9.10 16.41
C GLY A 273 -8.16 -8.99 17.24
N GLN A 274 -9.21 -8.50 16.59
CA GLN A 274 -10.57 -8.45 17.12
C GLN A 274 -11.54 -8.82 16.00
N THR A 275 -12.40 -9.82 16.25
CA THR A 275 -13.49 -10.18 15.33
C THR A 275 -14.63 -9.15 15.37
N GLY A 276 -15.42 -9.08 14.30
CA GLY A 276 -16.59 -8.24 14.17
C GLY A 276 -16.34 -6.96 13.36
N LYS A 277 -15.62 -5.98 13.93
CA LYS A 277 -15.37 -4.70 13.26
C LYS A 277 -14.24 -4.86 12.23
N LEU A 278 -14.48 -4.45 10.99
CA LEU A 278 -13.47 -4.37 9.93
C LEU A 278 -12.56 -3.13 10.10
N PRO A 279 -11.31 -3.20 9.60
CA PRO A 279 -10.41 -2.05 9.63
C PRO A 279 -10.94 -0.91 8.76
N ALA A 280 -10.40 0.29 8.93
CA ALA A 280 -10.51 1.30 7.89
C ALA A 280 -9.75 0.82 6.64
N PHE A 281 -10.36 0.99 5.48
CA PHE A 281 -9.76 0.58 4.21
C PHE A 281 -10.08 1.59 3.12
N ILE A 282 -9.23 1.57 2.09
CA ILE A 282 -9.37 2.35 0.87
C ILE A 282 -9.98 1.45 -0.19
N PRO A 283 -11.26 1.62 -0.55
CA PRO A 283 -11.81 0.96 -1.73
C PRO A 283 -11.17 1.56 -2.98
N MET A 284 -10.81 0.68 -3.91
CA MET A 284 -10.26 1.07 -5.20
C MET A 284 -10.93 0.29 -6.32
N TYR A 285 -11.35 1.01 -7.35
CA TYR A 285 -11.87 0.43 -8.58
C TYR A 285 -10.96 0.82 -9.74
N VAL A 286 -10.52 -0.18 -10.51
CA VAL A 286 -9.74 0.04 -11.73
C VAL A 286 -10.52 -0.52 -12.91
N SER A 287 -10.72 0.29 -13.94
CA SER A 287 -11.25 -0.12 -15.23
C SER A 287 -10.22 0.18 -16.31
N VAL A 288 -9.94 -0.81 -17.16
CA VAL A 288 -8.99 -0.68 -18.26
C VAL A 288 -9.64 -1.17 -19.54
N SER A 289 -9.56 -0.36 -20.59
CA SER A 289 -9.88 -0.73 -21.96
C SER A 289 -8.64 -0.70 -22.83
N ASP A 290 -8.57 -1.59 -23.81
CA ASP A 290 -7.67 -1.51 -24.95
C ASP A 290 -8.51 -1.22 -26.20
N SER A 291 -8.50 0.04 -26.63
CA SER A 291 -9.27 0.51 -27.78
C SER A 291 -8.82 -0.12 -29.09
N THR A 292 -7.55 -0.54 -29.21
CA THR A 292 -7.02 -1.14 -30.44
C THR A 292 -7.36 -2.62 -30.57
N ARG A 293 -7.49 -3.34 -29.46
CA ARG A 293 -7.76 -4.79 -29.44
C ARG A 293 -9.16 -5.16 -28.96
N SER A 294 -9.98 -4.17 -28.59
CA SER A 294 -11.32 -4.38 -28.05
C SER A 294 -11.35 -5.31 -26.84
N ASN A 295 -10.30 -5.26 -26.01
CA ASN A 295 -10.19 -6.02 -24.77
C ASN A 295 -10.43 -5.09 -23.59
N ASN A 296 -11.25 -5.52 -22.62
CA ASN A 296 -11.59 -4.72 -21.45
C ASN A 296 -11.46 -5.57 -20.19
N GLY A 297 -11.17 -4.93 -19.07
CA GLY A 297 -11.14 -5.59 -17.78
C GLY A 297 -11.21 -4.61 -16.63
N SER A 298 -11.74 -5.07 -15.51
CA SER A 298 -11.81 -4.27 -14.30
C SER A 298 -11.39 -5.08 -13.08
N ALA A 299 -11.09 -4.38 -11.99
CA ALA A 299 -10.77 -4.95 -10.70
C ALA A 299 -11.33 -4.07 -9.58
N ARG A 300 -11.94 -4.69 -8.57
CA ARG A 300 -12.35 -4.09 -7.30
C ARG A 300 -11.51 -4.66 -6.18
N VAL A 301 -10.88 -3.77 -5.43
CA VAL A 301 -10.08 -4.14 -4.27
C VAL A 301 -10.38 -3.24 -3.08
N ARG A 302 -10.08 -3.76 -1.90
CA ARG A 302 -10.01 -3.02 -0.64
C ARG A 302 -8.57 -3.10 -0.16
N ILE A 303 -7.94 -1.95 -0.02
CA ILE A 303 -6.54 -1.79 0.39
C ILE A 303 -6.52 -1.32 1.84
N VAL A 304 -5.62 -1.86 2.66
CA VAL A 304 -5.44 -1.37 4.04
C VAL A 304 -5.15 0.12 4.07
N ASN A 305 -5.70 0.84 5.04
CA ASN A 305 -5.46 2.27 5.21
C ASN A 305 -4.13 2.52 5.96
N ASP A 306 -3.02 2.19 5.32
CA ASP A 306 -1.66 2.36 5.85
C ASP A 306 -0.86 3.31 4.96
N ASP A 307 -0.26 4.33 5.57
CA ASP A 307 0.44 5.42 4.88
C ASP A 307 1.69 4.98 4.11
N LYS A 308 2.33 3.88 4.54
CA LYS A 308 3.54 3.33 3.90
C LYS A 308 3.22 2.27 2.86
N LEU A 309 2.11 1.53 3.02
CA LEU A 309 1.75 0.44 2.12
C LEU A 309 0.78 0.89 1.01
N ALA A 310 -0.25 1.66 1.34
CA ALA A 310 -1.34 1.98 0.40
C ALA A 310 -0.88 2.57 -0.94
N PRO A 311 0.12 3.48 -1.02
CA PRO A 311 0.59 4.01 -2.31
C PRO A 311 1.10 2.92 -3.24
N THR A 312 1.99 2.05 -2.74
CA THR A 312 2.54 0.92 -3.50
C THR A 312 1.46 -0.10 -3.85
N LEU A 313 0.57 -0.43 -2.90
CA LEU A 313 -0.50 -1.41 -3.14
C LEU A 313 -1.45 -0.94 -4.25
N ALA A 314 -1.86 0.33 -4.24
CA ALA A 314 -2.72 0.92 -5.28
C ALA A 314 -2.02 0.90 -6.66
N ALA A 315 -0.75 1.27 -6.69
CA ALA A 315 0.08 1.26 -7.89
C ALA A 315 0.23 -0.13 -8.50
N SER A 316 0.47 -1.16 -7.66
CA SER A 316 0.58 -2.55 -8.12
C SER A 316 -0.74 -3.10 -8.67
N VAL A 317 -1.88 -2.75 -8.07
CA VAL A 317 -3.21 -3.16 -8.55
C VAL A 317 -3.49 -2.57 -9.93
N LEU A 318 -3.24 -1.27 -10.12
CA LEU A 318 -3.39 -0.61 -11.41
C LEU A 318 -2.49 -1.25 -12.47
N THR A 319 -1.20 -1.45 -12.16
CA THR A 319 -0.23 -2.09 -13.05
C THR A 319 -0.66 -3.49 -13.46
N SER A 320 -1.09 -4.31 -12.49
CA SER A 320 -1.58 -5.67 -12.77
C SER A 320 -2.79 -5.67 -13.69
N LYS A 321 -3.77 -4.82 -13.43
CA LYS A 321 -4.98 -4.76 -14.26
C LYS A 321 -4.68 -4.24 -15.67
N ALA A 322 -3.85 -3.21 -15.77
CA ALA A 322 -3.44 -2.64 -17.05
C ALA A 322 -2.64 -3.64 -17.88
N ALA A 323 -1.67 -4.35 -17.29
CA ALA A 323 -0.92 -5.39 -17.97
C ALA A 323 -1.80 -6.56 -18.43
N ALA A 324 -2.72 -7.03 -17.59
CA ALA A 324 -3.62 -8.13 -17.93
C ALA A 324 -4.54 -7.79 -19.12
N VAL A 325 -4.94 -6.53 -19.29
CA VAL A 325 -5.74 -6.09 -20.46
C VAL A 325 -4.86 -5.83 -21.67
N ALA A 326 -3.68 -5.24 -21.44
CA ALA A 326 -2.71 -4.99 -22.49
C ALA A 326 -2.13 -6.28 -23.09
N ASP A 327 -2.20 -7.45 -22.43
CA ASP A 327 -1.85 -8.80 -22.93
C ASP A 327 -0.41 -9.01 -23.47
N GLN A 328 0.32 -7.93 -23.71
CA GLN A 328 1.72 -7.84 -24.09
C GLN A 328 2.24 -6.53 -23.51
N GLY A 329 3.44 -6.55 -22.94
CA GLY A 329 4.13 -5.34 -22.46
C GLY A 329 4.62 -4.44 -23.60
N GLY A 330 3.89 -4.31 -24.71
CA GLY A 330 4.27 -3.50 -25.86
C GLY A 330 4.22 -1.99 -25.57
N GLY A 331 4.94 -1.22 -26.38
CA GLY A 331 4.82 0.23 -26.42
C GLY A 331 3.47 0.68 -26.98
N GLY A 332 3.17 1.95 -26.77
CA GLY A 332 1.90 2.55 -27.15
C GLY A 332 1.61 3.77 -26.31
N SER A 333 0.38 4.25 -26.41
CA SER A 333 -0.12 5.38 -25.65
C SER A 333 -1.24 4.95 -24.73
N ALA A 334 -1.41 5.64 -23.63
CA ALA A 334 -2.54 5.42 -22.75
C ALA A 334 -3.05 6.72 -22.17
N ARG A 335 -4.36 6.84 -22.07
CA ARG A 335 -5.05 7.89 -21.30
C ARG A 335 -5.43 7.30 -19.96
N ILE A 336 -5.06 7.96 -18.88
CA ILE A 336 -5.45 7.59 -17.52
C ILE A 336 -6.23 8.74 -16.89
N MET A 337 -7.35 8.40 -16.27
CA MET A 337 -8.12 9.27 -15.42
C MET A 337 -8.22 8.63 -14.05
N PHE A 338 -7.95 9.39 -12.99
CA PHE A 338 -8.19 8.92 -11.64
C PHE A 338 -8.87 9.98 -10.79
N ASP A 339 -9.80 9.53 -9.96
CA ASP A 339 -10.57 10.32 -9.04
C ASP A 339 -10.36 9.79 -7.61
N ILE A 340 -9.82 10.63 -6.73
CA ILE A 340 -9.56 10.30 -5.33
C ILE A 340 -10.43 11.20 -4.47
N THR A 341 -11.31 10.56 -3.70
CA THR A 341 -12.14 11.23 -2.69
C THR A 341 -11.52 11.03 -1.32
N ALA A 342 -11.12 12.10 -0.65
CA ALA A 342 -10.50 12.07 0.66
C ALA A 342 -11.11 13.11 1.61
N PHE A 343 -10.82 12.96 2.89
CA PHE A 343 -11.26 13.87 3.95
C PHE A 343 -10.07 14.28 4.81
N ASP A 344 -9.99 15.56 5.12
CA ASP A 344 -8.97 16.11 6.02
C ASP A 344 -9.30 15.83 7.50
N SER A 345 -8.49 16.37 8.42
CA SER A 345 -8.67 16.19 9.86
C SER A 345 -9.98 16.79 10.40
N LYS A 346 -10.56 17.77 9.68
CA LYS A 346 -11.82 18.46 10.00
C LYS A 346 -13.02 17.85 9.28
N LYS A 347 -12.82 16.78 8.51
CA LYS A 347 -13.81 16.12 7.66
C LYS A 347 -14.28 16.99 6.48
N GLU A 348 -13.49 17.97 6.08
CA GLU A 348 -13.71 18.71 4.83
C GLU A 348 -13.30 17.82 3.64
N LEU A 349 -14.03 17.97 2.54
CA LEU A 349 -13.83 17.17 1.33
C LEU A 349 -12.57 17.63 0.58
N LEU A 350 -11.68 16.69 0.32
CA LEU A 350 -10.57 16.81 -0.60
C LEU A 350 -10.87 15.94 -1.82
N HIS A 351 -10.85 16.54 -3.01
CA HIS A 351 -11.14 15.84 -4.25
C HIS A 351 -9.98 16.05 -5.23
N VAL A 352 -9.28 14.97 -5.58
CA VAL A 352 -8.28 14.98 -6.64
C VAL A 352 -8.90 14.32 -7.87
N SER A 353 -8.92 15.02 -9.00
CA SER A 353 -9.39 14.50 -10.29
C SER A 353 -8.36 14.86 -11.34
N ARG A 354 -7.73 13.82 -11.89
CA ARG A 354 -6.62 13.96 -12.83
C ARG A 354 -6.92 13.14 -14.07
N GLU A 355 -6.58 13.72 -15.21
CA GLU A 355 -6.60 13.06 -16.50
C GLU A 355 -5.29 13.40 -17.20
N ASN A 356 -4.62 12.39 -17.73
CA ASN A 356 -3.32 12.55 -18.38
C ASN A 356 -3.14 11.50 -19.47
N MET A 357 -2.19 11.73 -20.38
CA MET A 357 -1.80 10.77 -21.41
C MET A 357 -0.32 10.43 -21.30
N TYR A 358 0.04 9.17 -21.53
CA TYR A 358 1.42 8.70 -21.50
C TYR A 358 1.74 7.96 -22.77
N TYR A 359 3.01 8.01 -23.16
CA TYR A 359 3.55 7.23 -24.26
C TYR A 359 4.84 6.58 -23.78
N ASP A 360 5.00 5.31 -24.09
CA ASP A 360 6.27 4.60 -23.93
C ASP A 360 6.49 3.71 -25.15
N LYS A 361 7.73 3.65 -25.64
CA LYS A 361 8.08 2.81 -26.79
C LYS A 361 8.02 1.32 -26.49
N THR A 362 8.11 0.96 -25.21
CA THR A 362 8.43 -0.40 -24.77
C THR A 362 7.63 -0.90 -23.59
N ALA A 363 7.05 -0.03 -22.76
CA ALA A 363 6.37 -0.46 -21.54
C ALA A 363 5.39 0.60 -21.01
N ILE A 364 4.31 0.88 -21.76
CA ILE A 364 3.34 1.92 -21.38
C ILE A 364 2.76 1.70 -19.98
N VAL A 365 2.55 0.43 -19.60
CA VAL A 365 2.00 0.04 -18.30
C VAL A 365 2.84 0.51 -17.12
N LYS A 366 4.16 0.68 -17.28
CA LYS A 366 5.05 1.15 -16.20
C LYS A 366 4.91 2.65 -15.91
N GLN A 367 4.43 3.44 -16.86
CA GLN A 367 4.27 4.89 -16.69
C GLN A 367 2.95 5.24 -15.98
N LEU A 368 1.91 4.44 -16.20
CA LEU A 368 0.56 4.66 -15.67
C LEU A 368 0.47 4.89 -14.16
N PRO A 369 1.11 4.07 -13.29
CA PRO A 369 0.88 4.18 -11.86
C PRO A 369 1.61 5.34 -11.18
N VAL A 370 2.57 5.98 -11.84
CA VAL A 370 3.49 6.94 -11.20
C VAL A 370 2.74 8.12 -10.59
N GLU A 371 1.91 8.81 -11.38
CA GLU A 371 1.18 9.99 -10.89
C GLU A 371 0.16 9.63 -9.80
N LEU A 372 -0.51 8.48 -9.94
CA LEU A 372 -1.45 7.98 -8.93
C LEU A 372 -0.72 7.68 -7.61
N GLN A 373 0.38 6.92 -7.67
CA GLN A 373 1.16 6.52 -6.51
C GLN A 373 1.65 7.74 -5.73
N GLU A 374 2.24 8.72 -6.42
CA GLU A 374 2.76 9.94 -5.82
C GLU A 374 1.64 10.79 -5.22
N THR A 375 0.48 10.87 -5.88
CA THR A 375 -0.69 11.57 -5.35
C THR A 375 -1.18 10.93 -4.04
N VAL A 376 -1.33 9.59 -4.01
CA VAL A 376 -1.72 8.86 -2.80
C VAL A 376 -0.67 9.01 -1.71
N GLN A 377 0.61 8.93 -2.06
CA GLN A 377 1.72 9.12 -1.13
C GLN A 377 1.69 10.51 -0.49
N VAL A 378 1.54 11.57 -1.28
CA VAL A 378 1.50 12.92 -0.70
C VAL A 378 0.26 13.11 0.15
N LEU A 379 -0.91 12.62 -0.25
CA LEU A 379 -2.11 12.72 0.58
C LEU A 379 -1.89 12.05 1.95
N LEU A 380 -1.33 10.84 1.99
CA LEU A 380 -1.17 10.08 3.24
C LEU A 380 0.05 10.48 4.08
N GLN A 381 1.14 10.92 3.45
CA GLN A 381 2.43 11.21 4.11
C GLN A 381 2.72 12.72 4.22
N ASN A 382 1.73 13.58 3.98
CA ASN A 382 1.90 15.03 4.16
C ASN A 382 2.24 15.39 5.61
N LYS A 383 2.97 16.49 5.80
CA LYS A 383 3.37 17.00 7.13
C LYS A 383 2.34 17.93 7.78
N LEU A 384 1.22 18.22 7.10
CA LEU A 384 0.25 19.25 7.52
C LEU A 384 -0.80 18.66 8.46
N GLU A 385 -1.49 17.62 8.00
CA GLU A 385 -2.59 17.00 8.74
C GLU A 385 -2.89 15.56 8.28
N PRO A 386 -3.47 14.71 9.14
CA PRO A 386 -3.96 13.39 8.75
C PRO A 386 -5.05 13.46 7.68
N VAL A 387 -4.98 12.57 6.71
CA VAL A 387 -5.95 12.44 5.62
C VAL A 387 -6.53 11.05 5.60
N ARG A 388 -7.84 10.93 5.39
CA ARG A 388 -8.52 9.67 5.16
C ARG A 388 -9.00 9.59 3.72
N ILE A 389 -8.37 8.74 2.91
CA ILE A 389 -8.87 8.42 1.58
C ILE A 389 -10.10 7.52 1.73
N SER A 390 -11.19 7.89 1.06
CA SER A 390 -12.46 7.18 1.10
C SER A 390 -12.74 6.36 -0.14
N ASN A 391 -12.18 6.73 -1.30
CA ASN A 391 -12.29 5.99 -2.54
C ASN A 391 -11.21 6.41 -3.55
N ILE A 392 -10.79 5.46 -4.39
CA ILE A 392 -9.93 5.68 -5.56
C ILE A 392 -10.59 5.02 -6.78
N ASP A 393 -11.04 5.81 -7.74
CA ASP A 393 -11.50 5.30 -9.04
C ASP A 393 -10.44 5.57 -10.10
N VAL A 394 -10.12 4.57 -10.91
CA VAL A 394 -9.15 4.70 -12.00
C VAL A 394 -9.73 4.14 -13.28
N ASN A 395 -9.68 4.93 -14.34
CA ASN A 395 -10.06 4.54 -15.70
C ASN A 395 -8.84 4.69 -16.61
N VAL A 396 -8.50 3.65 -17.36
CA VAL A 396 -7.40 3.66 -18.33
C VAL A 396 -7.92 3.24 -19.69
N ASP A 397 -7.56 3.99 -20.73
CA ASP A 397 -7.72 3.58 -22.12
C ASP A 397 -6.34 3.44 -22.77
N ILE A 398 -5.99 2.23 -23.17
CA ILE A 398 -4.72 1.86 -23.77
C ILE A 398 -4.89 1.74 -25.28
N SER A 399 -3.90 2.20 -26.03
CA SER A 399 -3.81 2.05 -27.47
C SER A 399 -2.40 1.66 -27.87
N THR A 400 -2.27 0.78 -28.87
CA THR A 400 -0.98 0.45 -29.49
C THR A 400 -0.47 1.58 -30.41
N GLU A 401 -1.27 2.61 -30.67
CA GLU A 401 -0.88 3.76 -31.48
C GLU A 401 0.05 4.71 -30.71
N SER A 402 0.97 5.34 -31.44
CA SER A 402 1.81 6.43 -30.94
C SER A 402 1.08 7.76 -31.06
N LEU A 403 0.27 8.12 -30.07
CA LEU A 403 -0.47 9.38 -29.99
C LEU A 403 0.41 10.52 -29.49
N VAL A 404 1.56 10.72 -30.14
CA VAL A 404 2.52 11.80 -29.85
C VAL A 404 2.57 12.77 -31.02
N ALA A 405 2.54 14.07 -30.75
CA ALA A 405 2.64 15.12 -31.75
C ALA A 405 3.69 16.17 -31.36
N GLU A 406 4.67 16.39 -32.24
CA GLU A 406 5.74 17.38 -32.04
C GLU A 406 5.29 18.76 -32.56
N ILE A 407 5.38 19.80 -31.75
CA ILE A 407 5.13 21.19 -32.19
C ILE A 407 6.23 21.60 -33.18
N LYS A 408 5.84 21.93 -34.42
CA LYS A 408 6.77 22.37 -35.47
C LYS A 408 6.78 23.89 -35.65
N LYS A 409 5.62 24.52 -35.53
CA LYS A 409 5.46 25.97 -35.78
C LYS A 409 4.28 26.54 -35.02
N VAL A 410 4.40 27.80 -34.60
CA VAL A 410 3.31 28.58 -34.02
C VAL A 410 3.19 29.93 -34.72
N SER A 411 1.97 30.38 -35.00
CA SER A 411 1.70 31.72 -35.54
C SER A 411 0.46 32.35 -34.94
N VAL A 412 0.49 33.67 -34.74
CA VAL A 412 -0.64 34.47 -34.24
C VAL A 412 -1.47 34.94 -35.43
N LYS A 413 -2.81 34.80 -35.37
CA LYS A 413 -3.71 35.27 -36.44
C LYS A 413 -3.89 36.78 -36.42
N GLU A 414 -4.00 37.36 -35.24
CA GLU A 414 -4.25 38.79 -35.05
C GLU A 414 -3.00 39.62 -35.31
N LYS A 415 -3.13 40.69 -36.11
CA LYS A 415 -2.01 41.58 -36.44
C LYS A 415 -1.72 42.65 -35.40
N ALA A 416 -2.75 43.11 -34.68
CA ALA A 416 -2.64 44.19 -33.68
C ALA A 416 -3.65 43.98 -32.53
N PRO A 417 -3.48 42.90 -31.74
CA PRO A 417 -4.35 42.63 -30.59
C PRO A 417 -4.14 43.67 -29.48
N LYS A 418 -5.19 43.97 -28.72
CA LYS A 418 -5.14 44.88 -27.56
C LYS A 418 -4.98 44.11 -26.25
N PRO A 419 -4.49 44.75 -25.19
CA PRO A 419 -4.50 44.16 -23.85
C PRO A 419 -5.91 43.73 -23.44
N GLY A 420 -6.05 42.50 -22.94
CA GLY A 420 -7.35 41.90 -22.62
C GLY A 420 -8.02 41.12 -23.75
N ASP A 421 -7.56 41.24 -25.00
CA ASP A 421 -8.13 40.50 -26.14
C ASP A 421 -7.81 39.00 -26.05
N THR A 422 -8.70 38.19 -26.62
CA THR A 422 -8.42 36.77 -26.89
C THR A 422 -7.84 36.64 -28.29
N ILE A 423 -6.57 36.21 -28.36
CA ILE A 423 -5.86 35.93 -29.62
C ILE A 423 -5.95 34.46 -29.99
N HIS A 424 -5.79 34.17 -31.27
CA HIS A 424 -5.81 32.81 -31.82
C HIS A 424 -4.41 32.43 -32.33
N LEU A 425 -3.86 31.37 -31.75
CA LEU A 425 -2.58 30.79 -32.13
C LEU A 425 -2.82 29.55 -32.99
N ASP A 426 -2.33 29.55 -34.22
CA ASP A 426 -2.24 28.34 -35.03
C ASP A 426 -0.97 27.58 -34.64
N VAL A 427 -1.17 26.42 -34.01
CA VAL A 427 -0.11 25.51 -33.59
C VAL A 427 -0.06 24.36 -34.59
N SER A 428 0.99 24.34 -35.40
CA SER A 428 1.28 23.26 -36.34
C SER A 428 2.05 22.16 -35.62
N MET A 429 1.50 20.95 -35.64
CA MET A 429 2.04 19.78 -34.96
C MET A 429 2.19 18.64 -35.94
N LYS A 430 3.23 17.82 -35.76
CA LYS A 430 3.48 16.62 -36.55
C LYS A 430 3.24 15.38 -35.69
N PRO A 431 2.08 14.72 -35.80
CA PRO A 431 1.83 13.42 -35.20
C PRO A 431 2.85 12.38 -35.68
N TYR A 432 3.16 11.40 -34.83
CA TYR A 432 4.09 10.32 -35.17
C TYR A 432 3.62 9.57 -36.42
N ARG A 433 4.44 9.60 -37.49
CA ARG A 433 4.15 9.02 -38.82
C ARG A 433 2.85 9.53 -39.49
N GLY A 434 2.24 10.60 -38.97
CA GLY A 434 1.06 11.23 -39.54
C GLY A 434 1.39 12.44 -40.43
N ALA A 435 0.36 12.95 -41.11
CA ALA A 435 0.43 14.24 -41.78
C ALA A 435 0.45 15.37 -40.74
N GLU A 436 1.10 16.48 -41.07
CA GLU A 436 1.11 17.67 -40.21
C GLU A 436 -0.32 18.21 -40.06
N ILE A 437 -0.70 18.52 -38.84
CA ILE A 437 -2.01 19.07 -38.48
C ILE A 437 -1.83 20.44 -37.86
N THR A 438 -2.79 21.33 -38.08
CA THR A 438 -2.82 22.65 -37.43
C THR A 438 -4.01 22.72 -36.49
N ARG A 439 -3.76 23.10 -35.22
CA ARG A 439 -4.79 23.37 -34.23
C ARG A 439 -4.77 24.84 -33.87
N THR A 440 -5.92 25.50 -34.02
CA THR A 440 -6.10 26.87 -33.52
C THR A 440 -6.47 26.81 -32.04
N VAL A 441 -5.60 27.35 -31.18
CA VAL A 441 -5.84 27.48 -29.74
C VAL A 441 -6.05 28.95 -29.37
N THR A 442 -6.81 29.20 -28.31
CA THR A 442 -7.10 30.56 -27.85
C THR A 442 -6.20 30.94 -26.70
N TYR A 443 -5.79 32.20 -26.64
CA TYR A 443 -5.03 32.76 -25.53
C TYR A 443 -5.58 34.12 -25.14
N LYS A 444 -5.96 34.30 -23.88
CA LYS A 444 -6.41 35.59 -23.36
C LYS A 444 -5.24 36.44 -22.91
N LEU A 445 -5.01 37.57 -23.55
CA LEU A 445 -3.97 38.51 -23.13
C LEU A 445 -4.34 39.13 -21.77
N PRO A 446 -3.37 39.28 -20.85
CA PRO A 446 -3.55 40.06 -19.64
C PRO A 446 -3.95 41.51 -19.94
N LYS A 447 -4.73 42.13 -19.06
CA LYS A 447 -5.18 43.52 -19.25
C LYS A 447 -4.05 44.55 -19.10
N ASP A 448 -2.99 44.18 -18.40
CA ASP A 448 -1.79 44.97 -18.13
C ASP A 448 -0.64 44.67 -19.11
N ALA A 449 -0.90 43.84 -20.13
CA ALA A 449 0.01 43.50 -21.20
C ALA A 449 0.48 44.77 -21.94
N LYS A 450 1.79 44.93 -22.18
CA LYS A 450 2.39 46.10 -22.84
C LYS A 450 3.54 45.72 -23.75
N GLY A 451 3.68 46.44 -24.87
CA GLY A 451 4.80 46.32 -25.79
C GLY A 451 4.85 44.98 -26.53
N GLU A 452 6.07 44.45 -26.69
CA GLU A 452 6.32 43.18 -27.36
C GLU A 452 6.31 42.03 -26.34
N ILE A 453 5.37 41.09 -26.51
CA ILE A 453 5.22 39.93 -25.62
C ILE A 453 5.70 38.69 -26.36
N ARG A 454 6.66 37.99 -25.76
CA ARG A 454 7.08 36.66 -26.22
C ARG A 454 6.28 35.61 -25.48
N LEU A 455 5.49 34.86 -26.23
CA LEU A 455 4.78 33.69 -25.73
C LEU A 455 5.62 32.46 -26.01
N ASN A 456 5.75 31.61 -25.00
CA ASN A 456 6.26 30.26 -25.12
C ASN A 456 5.09 29.29 -25.26
N VAL A 457 5.13 28.45 -26.28
CA VAL A 457 4.12 27.42 -26.55
C VAL A 457 4.80 26.06 -26.53
N ARG A 458 4.48 25.25 -25.52
CA ARG A 458 5.15 23.97 -25.24
C ARG A 458 4.16 22.86 -24.89
N GLY A 459 4.65 21.62 -24.92
CA GLY A 459 3.95 20.48 -24.33
C GLY A 459 3.94 20.48 -22.80
N GLY A 460 3.06 19.64 -22.23
CA GLY A 460 2.80 19.48 -20.81
C GLY A 460 3.99 19.19 -19.90
N ALA A 461 4.81 18.21 -20.27
CA ALA A 461 5.87 17.65 -19.42
C ALA A 461 5.41 17.36 -17.98
N SER A 462 4.29 16.63 -17.83
CA SER A 462 3.56 16.45 -16.57
C SER A 462 4.35 15.81 -15.43
N MET A 463 5.53 15.22 -15.70
CA MET A 463 6.37 14.60 -14.68
C MET A 463 7.29 15.58 -13.94
N ASN A 464 7.43 16.82 -14.44
CA ASN A 464 8.38 17.79 -13.87
C ASN A 464 8.05 18.15 -12.41
N TRP A 465 6.77 18.23 -12.06
CA TRP A 465 6.38 18.55 -10.68
C TRP A 465 6.68 17.41 -9.72
N ILE A 466 6.53 16.15 -10.15
CA ILE A 466 6.87 14.95 -9.36
C ILE A 466 8.38 14.89 -9.12
N GLN A 467 9.17 15.10 -10.17
CA GLN A 467 10.64 15.11 -10.05
C GLN A 467 11.13 16.16 -9.05
N GLU A 468 10.51 17.35 -9.08
CA GLU A 468 10.86 18.44 -8.19
C GLU A 468 10.38 18.20 -6.75
N LEU A 469 9.20 17.61 -6.56
CA LEU A 469 8.72 17.16 -5.25
C LEU A 469 9.72 16.18 -4.62
N LEU A 470 10.14 15.17 -5.38
CA LEU A 470 11.12 14.17 -4.93
C LEU A 470 12.48 14.80 -4.61
N ARG A 471 12.91 15.80 -5.38
CA ARG A 471 14.13 16.57 -5.11
C ARG A 471 14.05 17.27 -3.75
N LYS A 472 12.95 17.99 -3.48
CA LYS A 472 12.77 18.70 -2.22
C LYS A 472 12.64 17.78 -1.02
N GLN A 473 11.92 16.66 -1.14
CA GLN A 473 11.84 15.69 -0.05
C GLN A 473 13.22 15.13 0.33
N LYS A 474 14.11 14.91 -0.65
CA LYS A 474 15.50 14.51 -0.39
C LYS A 474 16.31 15.61 0.27
N GLU A 475 16.10 16.87 -0.11
CA GLU A 475 16.80 18.04 0.44
C GLU A 475 16.37 18.39 1.87
N GLU A 476 15.09 18.22 2.20
CA GLU A 476 14.56 18.40 3.56
C GLU A 476 15.05 17.33 4.56
N GLY A 477 15.62 16.21 4.07
CA GLY A 477 16.24 15.17 4.88
C GLY A 477 17.69 15.45 5.30
N VAL A 478 18.30 16.55 4.81
CA VAL A 478 19.65 16.98 5.19
C VAL A 478 19.53 17.95 6.38
N PRO A 479 20.27 17.75 7.51
CA PRO A 479 20.23 18.69 8.62
C PRO A 479 20.72 20.07 8.15
N GLN A 480 19.81 21.01 7.93
CA GLN A 480 20.19 22.40 7.65
C GLN A 480 20.74 23.04 8.92
N ALA A 481 22.05 22.98 9.07
CA ALA A 481 22.77 23.89 9.93
C ALA A 481 22.60 25.32 9.38
N GLN A 482 21.83 26.12 10.12
CA GLN A 482 21.78 27.59 10.10
C GLN A 482 21.30 28.26 8.79
N LYS A 483 20.09 28.86 8.82
CA LYS A 483 19.94 30.32 9.02
C LYS A 483 18.48 30.82 8.95
N ASN A 484 18.21 31.67 9.95
CA ASN A 484 17.41 32.89 9.94
C ASN A 484 15.87 32.84 10.09
N GLU A 485 15.51 33.21 11.32
CA GLU A 485 14.30 33.79 11.85
C GLU A 485 13.51 34.74 10.92
N LYS A 486 12.17 34.67 11.08
CA LYS A 486 11.13 35.64 10.70
C LYS A 486 10.88 35.84 9.20
N LYS A 487 10.23 34.86 8.56
CA LYS A 487 9.28 35.11 7.46
C LYS A 487 7.91 34.57 7.88
N LYS A 488 6.84 35.36 7.67
CA LYS A 488 5.46 34.88 7.82
C LYS A 488 5.25 33.79 6.76
N GLU A 489 5.45 32.54 7.12
CA GLU A 489 4.94 31.42 6.34
C GLU A 489 3.44 31.65 6.17
N LYS A 490 2.97 31.84 4.94
CA LYS A 490 1.56 31.63 4.66
C LYS A 490 1.29 30.18 5.02
N ASP A 491 0.36 29.92 5.94
CA ASP A 491 -0.12 28.57 6.24
C ASP A 491 -0.61 27.92 4.92
N ILE A 492 0.24 27.11 4.29
CA ILE A 492 -0.13 26.37 3.08
C ILE A 492 -1.07 25.28 3.54
N LYS A 493 -2.33 25.32 3.09
CA LYS A 493 -3.30 24.29 3.43
C LYS A 493 -3.18 23.10 2.47
N LEU A 494 -3.53 21.92 2.94
CA LEU A 494 -3.60 20.75 2.07
C LEU A 494 -4.60 20.92 0.91
N SER A 495 -5.68 21.68 1.12
CA SER A 495 -6.62 22.07 0.06
C SER A 495 -5.96 22.88 -1.05
N ASP A 496 -4.93 23.67 -0.72
CA ASP A 496 -4.15 24.38 -1.73
C ASP A 496 -3.35 23.37 -2.56
N TYR A 497 -2.69 22.42 -1.92
CA TYR A 497 -1.96 21.36 -2.61
C TYR A 497 -2.86 20.55 -3.56
N VAL A 498 -4.02 20.08 -3.09
CA VAL A 498 -5.01 19.35 -3.90
C VAL A 498 -5.46 20.17 -5.12
N ARG A 499 -5.72 21.47 -4.92
CA ARG A 499 -6.07 22.36 -6.02
C ARG A 499 -4.95 22.48 -7.04
N GLU A 500 -3.71 22.58 -6.60
CA GLU A 500 -2.56 22.72 -7.49
C GLU A 500 -2.24 21.40 -8.23
N VAL A 501 -2.38 20.23 -7.59
CA VAL A 501 -2.30 18.92 -8.25
C VAL A 501 -3.35 18.82 -9.36
N ASN A 502 -4.60 19.18 -9.10
CA ASN A 502 -5.67 19.18 -10.11
C ASN A 502 -5.35 20.08 -11.31
N LYS A 503 -4.60 21.17 -11.10
CA LYS A 503 -4.19 22.14 -12.13
C LYS A 503 -2.81 21.86 -12.72
N ALA A 504 -2.10 20.83 -12.26
CA ALA A 504 -0.79 20.49 -12.76
C ALA A 504 -0.86 20.19 -14.26
N ASP A 505 0.20 20.55 -14.97
CA ASP A 505 0.31 20.38 -16.42
C ASP A 505 0.09 18.90 -16.81
N ARG A 506 -0.67 18.65 -17.89
CA ARG A 506 -0.92 17.32 -18.44
C ARG A 506 -0.12 17.13 -19.72
N ASN A 507 0.36 15.93 -20.00
CA ASN A 507 1.15 15.65 -21.21
C ASN A 507 0.40 15.94 -22.51
N ASN A 508 -0.93 15.94 -22.48
CA ASN A 508 -1.78 16.27 -23.61
C ASN A 508 -2.27 17.73 -23.62
N ASP A 509 -1.62 18.61 -22.86
CA ASP A 509 -1.87 20.05 -22.92
C ASP A 509 -0.89 20.75 -23.88
N ILE A 510 -1.43 21.67 -24.68
CA ILE A 510 -0.67 22.77 -25.26
C ILE A 510 -0.65 23.89 -24.22
N ILE A 511 0.53 24.21 -23.70
CA ILE A 511 0.73 25.23 -22.68
C ILE A 511 1.25 26.50 -23.33
N ILE A 512 0.59 27.62 -23.03
CA ILE A 512 0.93 28.95 -23.51
C ILE A 512 1.23 29.82 -22.29
N GLU A 513 2.46 30.28 -22.18
CA GLU A 513 2.91 31.13 -21.07
C GLU A 513 3.87 32.20 -21.58
N TYR A 514 4.19 33.20 -20.76
CA TYR A 514 5.19 34.19 -21.17
C TYR A 514 6.58 33.55 -21.15
N ALA A 515 7.37 33.79 -22.20
CA ALA A 515 8.77 33.37 -22.23
C ALA A 515 9.56 34.07 -21.12
N ALA A 516 10.47 33.35 -20.46
CA ALA A 516 11.37 33.93 -19.48
C ALA A 516 12.22 35.05 -20.12
N SER A 517 12.21 36.25 -19.55
CA SER A 517 13.03 37.35 -20.03
C SER A 517 14.50 37.07 -19.71
N ARG A 518 15.33 36.89 -20.74
CA ARG A 518 16.80 36.97 -20.62
C ARG A 518 17.25 38.42 -20.81
N ASP A 519 16.75 39.35 -20.01
CA ASP A 519 17.32 40.69 -19.94
C ASP A 519 18.28 40.81 -18.74
N LYS A 520 19.49 41.28 -19.05
CA LYS A 520 20.69 41.31 -18.21
C LYS A 520 20.51 42.14 -16.92
N LYS A 521 21.13 41.62 -15.85
CA LYS A 521 21.42 42.22 -14.52
C LYS A 521 20.31 42.09 -13.47
N THR A 522 20.00 40.85 -13.11
CA THR A 522 19.89 40.49 -11.69
C THR A 522 21.06 39.56 -11.40
N SER A 523 21.89 39.93 -10.43
CA SER A 523 22.98 39.07 -9.97
C SER A 523 22.44 37.71 -9.57
N PHE A 524 23.21 36.66 -9.82
CA PHE A 524 23.04 35.27 -9.35
C PHE A 524 22.80 35.11 -7.83
N ALA A 525 22.62 36.19 -7.06
CA ALA A 525 22.42 36.22 -5.63
C ALA A 525 21.00 36.67 -5.19
N GLU A 526 20.14 37.16 -6.09
CA GLU A 526 18.79 37.67 -5.70
C GLU A 526 17.61 36.78 -6.12
N GLU A 527 17.79 35.83 -7.05
CA GLU A 527 16.77 34.80 -7.36
C GLU A 527 16.91 33.53 -6.50
N GLU A 528 17.99 33.39 -5.71
CA GLU A 528 18.20 32.27 -4.77
C GLU A 528 17.60 32.48 -3.36
N ALA A 529 16.90 33.60 -3.12
CA ALA A 529 16.43 33.96 -1.77
C ALA A 529 14.99 33.53 -1.42
N GLU A 530 14.27 32.90 -2.36
CA GLU A 530 12.97 32.29 -2.11
C GLU A 530 12.88 30.95 -2.83
N ALA A 531 12.93 29.84 -2.09
CA ALA A 531 12.49 28.57 -2.64
C ALA A 531 11.00 28.73 -3.04
N PRO A 532 10.63 28.66 -4.33
CA PRO A 532 9.24 28.82 -4.72
C PRO A 532 8.42 27.73 -4.04
N SER A 533 7.33 28.11 -3.35
CA SER A 533 6.40 27.15 -2.76
C SER A 533 5.93 26.14 -3.81
N LEU A 534 5.60 24.91 -3.41
CA LEU A 534 5.08 23.88 -4.34
C LEU A 534 3.91 24.41 -5.19
N ALA A 535 3.09 25.31 -4.63
CA ALA A 535 2.04 26.01 -5.35
C ALA A 535 2.56 26.98 -6.43
N ALA A 536 3.62 27.73 -6.16
CA ALA A 536 4.26 28.58 -7.17
C ALA A 536 4.92 27.75 -8.29
N MET A 537 5.37 26.53 -7.99
CA MET A 537 5.96 25.63 -8.98
C MET A 537 4.90 24.94 -9.85
N LEU A 538 3.76 24.53 -9.27
CA LEU A 538 2.62 23.95 -9.99
C LEU A 538 1.84 25.00 -10.82
N ALA A 539 1.89 26.27 -10.42
CA ALA A 539 1.26 27.37 -11.16
C ALA A 539 1.85 27.59 -12.58
N GLY A 540 3.06 27.08 -12.85
CA GLY A 540 3.77 27.24 -14.11
C GLY A 540 4.20 28.68 -14.40
N GLY A 541 4.50 29.00 -15.67
CA GLY A 541 5.00 30.30 -16.08
C GLY A 541 3.97 31.43 -15.95
N ARG A 542 4.44 32.67 -16.05
CA ARG A 542 3.59 33.85 -15.90
C ARG A 542 2.48 33.88 -16.96
N ASN A 543 1.23 34.11 -16.53
CA ASN A 543 0.03 34.12 -17.38
C ASN A 543 -0.20 32.81 -18.17
N LYS A 544 0.14 31.66 -17.56
CA LYS A 544 -0.09 30.33 -18.13
C LYS A 544 -1.58 30.10 -18.46
N GLN A 545 -1.82 29.57 -19.65
CA GLN A 545 -3.09 28.98 -20.08
C GLN A 545 -2.78 27.63 -20.74
N SER A 546 -3.62 26.62 -20.49
CA SER A 546 -3.49 25.29 -21.09
C SER A 546 -4.72 24.95 -21.92
N VAL A 547 -4.49 24.24 -23.02
CA VAL A 547 -5.54 23.73 -23.91
C VAL A 547 -5.31 22.23 -24.13
N PRO A 548 -6.22 21.35 -23.69
CA PRO A 548 -6.06 19.91 -23.89
C PRO A 548 -6.29 19.53 -25.35
N VAL A 549 -5.56 18.52 -25.81
CA VAL A 549 -5.70 17.90 -27.13
C VAL A 549 -5.67 16.37 -27.03
N ASP A 550 -5.95 15.69 -28.14
CA ASP A 550 -5.97 14.21 -28.23
C ASP A 550 -4.60 13.56 -28.46
N TYR A 551 -3.52 14.34 -28.33
CA TYR A 551 -2.14 13.90 -28.49
C TYR A 551 -1.33 14.29 -27.28
N ILE A 552 -0.34 13.47 -26.96
CA ILE A 552 0.78 13.87 -26.12
C ILE A 552 1.60 14.89 -26.91
N VAL A 553 1.72 16.09 -26.36
CA VAL A 553 2.36 17.22 -27.03
C VAL A 553 3.83 17.24 -26.62
N ASP A 554 4.71 17.22 -27.61
CA ASP A 554 6.15 17.33 -27.45
C ASP A 554 6.70 18.57 -28.16
N GLY A 555 7.81 19.10 -27.66
CA GLY A 555 8.48 20.27 -28.22
C GLY A 555 7.99 21.61 -27.67
N GLU A 556 8.67 22.66 -28.13
CA GLU A 556 8.51 24.04 -27.69
C GLU A 556 8.77 24.99 -28.87
N GLN A 557 7.96 26.04 -28.97
CA GLN A 557 8.12 27.13 -29.93
C GLN A 557 7.78 28.47 -29.29
N GLN A 558 8.46 29.52 -29.72
CA GLN A 558 8.16 30.88 -29.26
C GLN A 558 7.49 31.68 -30.38
N VAL A 559 6.55 32.54 -29.98
CA VAL A 559 5.89 33.47 -30.89
C VAL A 559 5.79 34.84 -30.24
N THR A 560 5.97 35.87 -31.06
CA THR A 560 5.92 37.26 -30.61
C THR A 560 4.56 37.87 -30.94
N VAL A 561 3.94 38.48 -29.93
CA VAL A 561 2.73 39.28 -30.04
C VAL A 561 3.10 40.75 -29.84
N LYS A 562 2.82 41.59 -30.85
CA LYS A 562 3.05 43.03 -30.76
C LYS A 562 1.75 43.73 -30.43
N LEU A 563 1.71 44.39 -29.28
CA LEU A 563 0.58 45.23 -28.89
C LEU A 563 0.75 46.65 -29.49
N PRO A 564 -0.36 47.32 -29.83
CA PRO A 564 -0.36 48.69 -30.37
C PRO A 564 0.12 49.74 -29.36
#